data_AF-A0A8I2B6Q1-F1
#
_entry.id   AF-A0A8I2B6Q1-F1
#
_cell.length_a   1.000
_cell.length_b   1.000
_cell.length_c   1.000
_cell.angle_alpha   90.00
_cell.angle_beta   90.00
_cell.angle_gamma   90.00
#
_symmetry.space_group_name_H-M   'P 1'
#
loop_
_entity.id
_entity.type
_entity.pdbx_description
1 polymer ?
#
loop_
_entity_poly.entity_id
_entity_poly.type
_entity_poly.pdbx_seq_one_letter_code
_entity_poly.pdbx_strand_id
1 'polypeptide(L)'
;MLIGTVGNEPYQRVSSDNGPYEGAMLGAAIGAGGAGAGIFGARMHYKGIDNRAKRHISAIESREPVIQRKINKVNEQAENPRMSFIQKAKSKIADSGINQINNLRTAQLDSLNSKNEQLRNVVDSMQHTNPNVANEADLSRRSHYAQSYADINSHYDDVIQGSRFSKMKQQVDQSMEHKQARIEKNRDVKVSRLNKELEKLSDGRHKWGEDGVKLMKQKHPYAHVKGIGRSAAAIGAGALIGGGAGMILGGLTDEVNKHVKQ
;
A
#
# COMPACT_ATOMS: atom_id res chain seq x y z
N MET A 1 18.92 38.14 57.20
CA MET A 1 18.92 39.58 56.87
C MET A 1 20.29 39.90 56.27
N LEU A 2 20.32 40.47 55.05
CA LEU A 2 21.48 40.92 54.22
C LEU A 2 22.41 39.79 53.66
N ILE A 3 22.40 39.48 52.35
CA ILE A 3 23.08 40.15 51.20
C ILE A 3 24.61 40.15 51.42
N GLY A 4 25.50 39.48 50.67
CA GLY A 4 25.51 39.02 49.29
C GLY A 4 26.43 39.91 48.44
N THR A 5 27.72 39.57 48.26
CA THR A 5 28.57 40.05 47.14
C THR A 5 29.85 39.21 47.02
N VAL A 6 29.98 38.45 45.93
CA VAL A 6 31.25 37.89 45.42
C VAL A 6 31.72 38.84 44.32
N GLY A 7 32.91 39.42 44.49
CA GLY A 7 33.47 40.44 43.60
C GLY A 7 33.92 39.87 42.26
N ASN A 8 33.59 40.61 41.21
CA ASN A 8 33.75 40.32 39.79
C ASN A 8 35.05 40.95 39.23
N GLU A 9 35.79 40.16 38.47
CA GLU A 9 36.69 40.49 37.34
C GLU A 9 38.11 41.11 37.51
N PRO A 10 39.14 40.52 36.84
CA PRO A 10 40.43 41.15 36.62
C PRO A 10 40.39 42.07 35.39
N TYR A 11 40.60 43.36 35.60
CA TYR A 11 40.77 44.36 34.54
C TYR A 11 42.01 44.06 33.67
N GLN A 12 41.81 43.69 32.40
CA GLN A 12 42.88 43.71 31.40
C GLN A 12 42.85 45.06 30.67
N ARG A 13 43.92 45.85 30.86
CA ARG A 13 44.10 47.18 30.25
C ARG A 13 44.21 47.05 28.73
N VAL A 14 43.31 47.70 27.99
CA VAL A 14 43.53 48.02 26.57
C VAL A 14 44.08 49.44 26.51
N SER A 15 45.33 49.58 26.05
CA SER A 15 45.99 50.87 25.91
C SER A 15 45.30 51.69 24.82
N SER A 16 44.85 52.89 25.19
CA SER A 16 44.38 53.91 24.26
C SER A 16 45.58 54.57 23.57
N ASP A 17 46.16 53.95 22.53
CA ASP A 17 47.14 54.65 21.67
C ASP A 17 47.43 53.96 20.33
N ASN A 18 46.48 53.22 19.76
CA ASN A 18 46.67 52.56 18.46
C ASN A 18 45.67 53.08 17.42
N GLY A 19 46.19 53.69 16.36
CA GLY A 19 45.42 54.38 15.32
C GLY A 19 44.47 53.49 14.50
N PRO A 20 43.65 54.09 13.61
CA PRO A 20 42.58 53.41 12.86
C PRO A 20 43.04 52.26 11.96
N TYR A 21 44.35 52.10 11.73
CA TYR A 21 44.93 51.02 10.94
C TYR A 21 45.07 49.68 11.70
N GLU A 22 45.26 49.68 13.02
CA GLU A 22 45.41 48.42 13.78
C GLU A 22 44.07 47.75 14.10
N GLY A 23 43.01 48.53 14.32
CA GLY A 23 41.64 48.01 14.46
C GLY A 23 41.11 47.33 13.19
N ALA A 24 41.49 47.84 12.01
CA ALA A 24 41.13 47.23 10.73
C ALA A 24 41.85 45.89 10.49
N MET A 25 43.10 45.76 10.96
CA MET A 25 43.89 44.53 10.81
C MET A 25 43.41 43.41 11.75
N LEU A 26 43.05 43.75 12.99
CA LEU A 26 42.42 42.82 13.94
C LEU A 26 40.99 42.43 13.50
N GLY A 27 40.21 43.36 12.95
CA GLY A 27 38.88 43.11 12.39
C GLY A 27 38.91 42.21 11.14
N ALA A 28 39.91 42.39 10.26
CA ALA A 28 40.11 41.53 9.09
C ALA A 28 40.54 40.10 9.47
N ALA A 29 41.38 39.96 10.51
CA ALA A 29 41.82 38.65 11.01
C ALA A 29 40.65 37.85 11.65
N ILE A 30 39.77 38.52 12.39
CA ILE A 30 38.56 37.90 12.99
C ILE A 30 37.49 37.61 11.91
N GLY A 31 37.32 38.51 10.93
CA GLY A 31 36.40 38.33 9.80
C GLY A 31 36.79 37.18 8.88
N ALA A 32 38.09 36.96 8.65
CA ALA A 32 38.61 35.80 7.92
C ALA A 32 38.39 34.48 8.69
N GLY A 33 38.48 34.50 10.02
CA GLY A 33 38.21 33.34 10.88
C GLY A 33 36.72 32.93 10.92
N GLY A 34 35.82 33.91 11.02
CA GLY A 34 34.36 33.67 11.02
C GLY A 34 33.80 33.22 9.66
N ALA A 35 34.28 33.80 8.56
CA ALA A 35 33.92 33.37 7.22
C ALA A 35 34.44 31.95 6.90
N GLY A 36 35.63 31.59 7.40
CA GLY A 36 36.20 30.25 7.26
C GLY A 36 35.37 29.15 7.90
N ALA A 37 34.85 29.37 9.12
CA ALA A 37 34.00 28.40 9.82
C ALA A 37 32.62 28.24 9.15
N GLY A 38 32.00 29.33 8.68
CA GLY A 38 30.74 29.29 7.95
C GLY A 38 30.84 28.58 6.60
N ILE A 39 31.92 28.85 5.84
CA ILE A 39 32.20 28.19 4.56
C ILE A 39 32.55 26.71 4.78
N PHE A 40 33.28 26.37 5.84
CA PHE A 40 33.63 24.98 6.18
C PHE A 40 32.40 24.18 6.63
N GLY A 41 31.54 24.75 7.47
CA GLY A 41 30.26 24.15 7.86
C GLY A 41 29.31 23.97 6.66
N ALA A 42 29.20 24.98 5.79
CA ALA A 42 28.40 24.89 4.57
C ALA A 42 28.98 23.87 3.57
N ARG A 43 30.32 23.73 3.48
CA ARG A 43 31.00 22.71 2.65
C ARG A 43 30.79 21.29 3.22
N MET A 44 30.87 21.13 4.53
CA MET A 44 30.58 19.87 5.24
C MET A 44 29.13 19.46 5.01
N HIS A 45 28.18 20.38 5.14
CA HIS A 45 26.76 20.12 4.89
C HIS A 45 26.50 19.79 3.41
N TYR A 46 27.10 20.53 2.47
CA TYR A 46 27.01 20.27 1.03
C TYR A 46 27.58 18.89 0.63
N LYS A 47 28.74 18.52 1.16
CA LYS A 47 29.33 17.17 0.97
C LYS A 47 28.50 16.08 1.67
N GLY A 48 27.84 16.42 2.78
CA GLY A 48 26.96 15.53 3.52
C GLY A 48 25.68 15.16 2.76
N ILE A 49 25.25 15.95 1.76
CA ILE A 49 24.08 15.65 0.92
C ILE A 49 24.25 14.32 0.20
N ASP A 50 25.42 14.05 -0.40
CA ASP A 50 25.67 12.80 -1.11
C ASP A 50 25.64 11.58 -0.19
N ASN A 51 26.25 11.70 0.99
CA ASN A 51 26.27 10.61 1.97
C ASN A 51 24.89 10.34 2.55
N ARG A 52 24.08 11.38 2.77
CA ARG A 52 22.69 11.26 3.22
C ARG A 52 21.81 10.65 2.13
N ALA A 53 21.98 11.08 0.88
CA ALA A 53 21.28 10.53 -0.28
C ALA A 53 21.59 9.03 -0.48
N LYS A 54 22.87 8.63 -0.44
CA LYS A 54 23.28 7.22 -0.52
C LYS A 54 22.64 6.36 0.58
N ARG A 55 22.62 6.84 1.82
CA ARG A 55 21.95 6.14 2.93
C ARG A 55 20.45 5.99 2.69
N HIS A 56 19.77 7.04 2.22
CA HIS A 56 18.34 6.98 1.94
C HIS A 56 18.00 6.10 0.74
N ILE A 57 18.75 6.17 -0.36
CA ILE A 57 18.57 5.28 -1.53
C ILE A 57 18.76 3.82 -1.12
N SER A 58 19.84 3.48 -0.39
CA SER A 58 20.07 2.11 0.09
C SER A 58 18.95 1.61 1.02
N ALA A 59 18.42 2.50 1.87
CA ALA A 59 17.27 2.18 2.73
C ALA A 59 15.97 1.99 1.93
N ILE A 60 15.80 2.69 0.81
CA ILE A 60 14.64 2.54 -0.09
C ILE A 60 14.75 1.23 -0.88
N GLU A 61 15.91 0.97 -1.50
CA GLU A 61 16.18 -0.23 -2.30
C GLU A 61 16.07 -1.53 -1.51
N SER A 62 16.38 -1.50 -0.21
CA SER A 62 16.19 -2.66 0.67
C SER A 62 14.72 -2.88 1.09
N ARG A 63 13.89 -1.84 1.11
CA ARG A 63 12.48 -1.91 1.56
C ARG A 63 11.50 -2.23 0.44
N GLU A 64 11.74 -1.72 -0.77
CA GLU A 64 10.87 -1.91 -1.93
C GLU A 64 10.57 -3.40 -2.26
N PRO A 65 11.57 -4.30 -2.37
CA PRO A 65 11.29 -5.71 -2.65
C PRO A 65 10.55 -6.42 -1.50
N VAL A 66 10.71 -5.95 -0.26
CA VAL A 66 9.99 -6.49 0.90
C VAL A 66 8.51 -6.13 0.84
N ILE A 67 8.18 -4.90 0.46
CA ILE A 67 6.80 -4.45 0.28
C ILE A 67 6.16 -5.20 -0.90
N GLN A 68 6.87 -5.35 -2.02
CA GLN A 68 6.35 -6.08 -3.18
C GLN A 68 6.05 -7.55 -2.86
N ARG A 69 6.93 -8.24 -2.11
CA ARG A 69 6.68 -9.60 -1.62
C ARG A 69 5.44 -9.67 -0.72
N LYS A 70 5.21 -8.65 0.13
CA LYS A 70 4.02 -8.59 0.97
C LYS A 70 2.75 -8.43 0.14
N ILE A 71 2.77 -7.59 -0.90
CA ILE A 71 1.64 -7.43 -1.83
C ILE A 71 1.31 -8.77 -2.50
N ASN A 72 2.32 -9.45 -3.07
CA ASN A 72 2.14 -10.74 -3.72
C ASN A 72 1.55 -11.78 -2.76
N LYS A 73 2.10 -11.89 -1.55
CA LYS A 73 1.59 -12.80 -0.51
C LYS A 73 0.14 -12.52 -0.12
N VAL A 74 -0.25 -11.24 -0.06
CA VAL A 74 -1.63 -10.84 0.25
C VAL A 74 -2.57 -11.18 -0.90
N ASN A 75 -2.13 -11.00 -2.15
CA ASN A 75 -2.89 -11.38 -3.35
C ASN A 75 -3.08 -12.89 -3.45
N GLU A 76 -2.01 -13.68 -3.29
CA GLU A 76 -2.04 -15.15 -3.30
C GLU A 76 -3.01 -15.72 -2.24
N GLN A 77 -3.04 -15.11 -1.05
CA GLN A 77 -3.97 -15.50 0.02
C GLN A 77 -5.43 -15.18 -0.30
N ALA A 78 -5.68 -14.17 -1.12
CA ALA A 78 -7.02 -13.79 -1.55
C ALA A 78 -7.54 -14.65 -2.71
N GLU A 79 -6.66 -15.01 -3.64
CA GLU A 79 -7.02 -15.88 -4.78
C GLU A 79 -7.37 -17.30 -4.34
N ASN A 80 -6.79 -17.79 -3.24
CA ASN A 80 -6.99 -19.16 -2.78
C ASN A 80 -7.44 -19.23 -1.31
N PRO A 81 -8.70 -18.87 -1.01
CA PRO A 81 -9.24 -18.96 0.34
C PRO A 81 -9.35 -20.43 0.76
N ARG A 82 -8.51 -20.86 1.70
CA ARG A 82 -8.54 -22.23 2.21
C ARG A 82 -9.84 -22.50 2.97
N MET A 83 -10.56 -23.55 2.58
CA MET A 83 -11.64 -24.13 3.39
C MET A 83 -11.11 -24.55 4.76
N SER A 84 -11.89 -24.33 5.81
CA SER A 84 -11.58 -24.90 7.12
C SER A 84 -11.77 -26.41 7.12
N PHE A 85 -11.11 -27.13 8.03
CA PHE A 85 -11.29 -28.57 8.19
C PHE A 85 -12.77 -28.94 8.39
N ILE A 86 -13.48 -28.18 9.22
CA ILE A 86 -14.90 -28.38 9.52
C ILE A 86 -15.77 -28.15 8.28
N GLN A 87 -15.52 -27.09 7.50
CA GLN A 87 -16.25 -26.83 6.24
C GLN A 87 -16.01 -27.95 5.24
N LYS A 88 -14.77 -28.41 5.10
CA LYS A 88 -14.42 -29.53 4.22
C LYS A 88 -15.10 -30.83 4.65
N ALA A 89 -15.17 -31.12 5.95
CA ALA A 89 -15.89 -32.28 6.47
C ALA A 89 -17.39 -32.20 6.18
N LYS A 90 -18.02 -31.03 6.42
CA LYS A 90 -19.43 -30.79 6.11
C LYS A 90 -19.75 -30.96 4.63
N SER A 91 -18.93 -30.38 3.74
CA SER A 91 -19.08 -30.55 2.28
C SER A 91 -19.04 -32.03 1.90
N LYS A 92 -18.04 -32.79 2.38
CA LYS A 92 -17.93 -34.22 2.08
C LYS A 92 -19.14 -35.03 2.55
N ILE A 93 -19.67 -34.73 3.74
CA ILE A 93 -20.86 -35.40 4.27
C ILE A 93 -22.08 -35.07 3.39
N ALA A 94 -22.25 -33.80 3.02
CA ALA A 94 -23.33 -33.36 2.14
C ALA A 94 -23.25 -34.04 0.75
N ASP A 95 -22.06 -34.05 0.14
CA ASP A 95 -21.83 -34.69 -1.16
C ASP A 95 -22.10 -36.20 -1.10
N SER A 96 -21.65 -36.88 -0.04
CA SER A 96 -21.93 -38.30 0.18
C SER A 96 -23.43 -38.59 0.27
N GLY A 97 -24.16 -37.79 1.07
CA GLY A 97 -25.61 -37.94 1.20
C GLY A 97 -26.36 -37.69 -0.10
N ILE A 98 -25.99 -36.65 -0.86
CA ILE A 98 -26.59 -36.38 -2.19
C ILE A 98 -26.29 -37.53 -3.17
N ASN A 99 -25.07 -38.06 -3.16
CA ASN A 99 -24.70 -39.19 -4.01
C ASN A 99 -25.50 -40.45 -3.67
N GLN A 100 -25.79 -40.70 -2.39
CA GLN A 100 -26.67 -41.82 -2.00
C GLN A 100 -28.07 -41.65 -2.58
N ILE A 101 -28.64 -40.44 -2.55
CA ILE A 101 -29.95 -40.15 -3.14
C ILE A 101 -29.91 -40.34 -4.66
N ASN A 102 -28.84 -39.89 -5.33
CA ASN A 102 -28.65 -40.10 -6.76
C ASN A 102 -28.51 -41.58 -7.13
N ASN A 103 -27.85 -42.39 -6.30
CA ASN A 103 -27.75 -43.83 -6.55
C ASN A 103 -29.13 -44.50 -6.48
N LEU A 104 -30.01 -44.06 -5.57
CA LEU A 104 -31.39 -44.53 -5.51
C LEU A 104 -32.19 -44.12 -6.76
N ARG A 105 -32.01 -42.88 -7.24
CA ARG A 105 -32.56 -42.41 -8.52
C ARG A 105 -32.13 -43.32 -9.66
N THR A 106 -30.83 -43.54 -9.82
CA THR A 106 -30.29 -44.40 -10.88
C THR A 106 -30.86 -45.82 -10.79
N ALA A 107 -30.91 -46.42 -9.61
CA ALA A 107 -31.48 -47.75 -9.45
C ALA A 107 -32.97 -47.83 -9.87
N GLN A 108 -33.76 -46.80 -9.57
CA GLN A 108 -35.15 -46.73 -10.01
C GLN A 108 -35.27 -46.52 -11.53
N LEU A 109 -34.44 -45.66 -12.10
CA LEU A 109 -34.37 -45.43 -13.55
C LEU A 109 -33.94 -46.70 -14.30
N ASP A 110 -32.97 -47.45 -13.78
CA ASP A 110 -32.51 -48.71 -14.36
C ASP A 110 -33.60 -49.77 -14.32
N SER A 111 -34.33 -49.86 -13.21
CA SER A 111 -35.50 -50.75 -13.10
C SER A 111 -36.59 -50.37 -14.12
N LEU A 112 -36.85 -49.06 -14.29
CA LEU A 112 -37.84 -48.57 -15.24
C LEU A 112 -37.40 -48.82 -16.69
N ASN A 113 -36.13 -48.60 -17.01
CA ASN A 113 -35.53 -48.92 -18.31
C ASN A 113 -35.68 -50.40 -18.65
N SER A 114 -35.41 -51.29 -17.69
CA SER A 114 -35.56 -52.73 -17.88
C SER A 114 -37.00 -53.12 -18.21
N LYS A 115 -37.99 -52.56 -17.49
CA LYS A 115 -39.42 -52.79 -17.78
C LYS A 115 -39.85 -52.21 -19.13
N ASN A 116 -39.31 -51.04 -19.49
CA ASN A 116 -39.57 -50.41 -20.77
C ASN A 116 -39.11 -51.30 -21.94
N GLU A 117 -37.91 -51.88 -21.80
CA GLU A 117 -37.34 -52.77 -22.81
C GLU A 117 -38.12 -54.08 -22.92
N GLN A 118 -38.57 -54.64 -21.80
CA GLN A 118 -39.45 -55.82 -21.80
C GLN A 118 -40.75 -55.55 -22.57
N LEU A 119 -41.41 -54.42 -22.32
CA LEU A 119 -42.65 -54.05 -23.03
C LEU A 119 -42.40 -53.75 -24.50
N ARG A 120 -41.26 -53.14 -24.83
CA ARG A 120 -40.87 -52.93 -26.22
C ARG A 120 -40.76 -54.25 -26.97
N ASN A 121 -40.11 -55.26 -26.39
CA ASN A 121 -40.01 -56.59 -27.01
C ASN A 121 -41.38 -57.24 -27.21
N VAL A 122 -42.33 -57.07 -26.27
CA VAL A 122 -43.72 -57.51 -26.44
C VAL A 122 -44.37 -56.80 -27.62
N VAL A 123 -44.27 -55.47 -27.70
CA VAL A 123 -44.84 -54.68 -28.81
C VAL A 123 -44.24 -55.10 -30.16
N ASP A 124 -42.93 -55.28 -30.23
CA ASP A 124 -42.23 -55.73 -31.44
C ASP A 124 -42.71 -57.13 -31.89
N SER A 125 -43.02 -58.02 -30.94
CA SER A 125 -43.64 -59.33 -31.24
C SER A 125 -45.06 -59.21 -31.82
N MET A 126 -45.83 -58.20 -31.40
CA MET A 126 -47.19 -57.94 -31.88
C MET A 126 -47.20 -57.31 -33.27
N GLN A 127 -46.13 -56.62 -33.67
CA GLN A 127 -46.03 -55.92 -34.95
C GLN A 127 -46.28 -56.86 -36.16
N HIS A 128 -45.90 -58.12 -36.03
CA HIS A 128 -46.04 -59.14 -37.08
C HIS A 128 -47.42 -59.79 -37.12
N THR A 129 -48.20 -59.70 -36.05
CA THR A 129 -49.51 -60.36 -35.92
C THR A 129 -50.67 -59.38 -36.03
N ASN A 130 -50.55 -58.18 -35.43
CA ASN A 130 -51.55 -57.13 -35.51
C ASN A 130 -50.89 -55.73 -35.42
N PRO A 131 -50.52 -55.12 -36.55
CA PRO A 131 -49.74 -53.89 -36.58
C PRO A 131 -50.49 -52.67 -36.02
N ASN A 132 -51.82 -52.64 -36.14
CA ASN A 132 -52.62 -51.53 -35.61
C ASN A 132 -52.60 -51.50 -34.07
N VAL A 133 -52.79 -52.67 -33.45
CA VAL A 133 -52.75 -52.81 -31.98
C VAL A 133 -51.32 -52.57 -31.47
N ALA A 134 -50.30 -53.03 -32.20
CA ALA A 134 -48.91 -52.83 -31.82
C ALA A 134 -48.50 -51.34 -31.86
N ASN A 135 -48.93 -50.59 -32.88
CA ASN A 135 -48.67 -49.16 -32.96
C ASN A 135 -49.34 -48.37 -31.81
N GLU A 136 -50.57 -48.72 -31.45
CA GLU A 136 -51.29 -48.10 -30.32
C GLU A 136 -50.60 -48.42 -28.97
N ALA A 137 -50.20 -49.69 -28.79
CA ALA A 137 -49.44 -50.12 -27.63
C ALA A 137 -48.06 -49.42 -27.52
N ASP A 138 -47.34 -49.23 -28.65
CA ASP A 138 -46.07 -48.51 -28.65
C ASP A 138 -46.25 -47.04 -28.27
N LEU A 139 -47.28 -46.38 -28.81
CA LEU A 139 -47.57 -44.99 -28.51
C LEU A 139 -47.89 -44.80 -27.02
N SER A 140 -48.73 -45.67 -26.48
CA SER A 140 -49.08 -45.71 -25.05
C SER A 140 -47.85 -45.96 -24.18
N ARG A 141 -47.02 -46.95 -24.53
CA ARG A 141 -45.75 -47.25 -23.84
C ARG A 141 -44.84 -46.02 -23.82
N ARG A 142 -44.56 -45.41 -24.97
CA ARG A 142 -43.67 -44.23 -25.07
C ARG A 142 -44.16 -43.09 -24.18
N SER A 143 -45.47 -42.79 -24.21
CA SER A 143 -46.07 -41.76 -23.37
C SER A 143 -45.93 -42.07 -21.88
N HIS A 144 -46.31 -43.28 -21.47
CA HIS A 144 -46.24 -43.72 -20.07
C HIS A 144 -44.81 -43.64 -19.52
N TYR A 145 -43.84 -44.15 -20.26
CA TYR A 145 -42.44 -44.16 -19.81
C TYR A 145 -41.81 -42.78 -19.83
N ALA A 146 -42.11 -41.94 -20.82
CA ALA A 146 -41.67 -40.54 -20.82
C ALA A 146 -42.13 -39.80 -19.56
N GLN A 147 -43.41 -39.96 -19.19
CA GLN A 147 -43.95 -39.39 -17.96
C GLN A 147 -43.30 -39.99 -16.71
N SER A 148 -43.15 -41.31 -16.65
CA SER A 148 -42.55 -42.00 -15.50
C SER A 148 -41.09 -41.56 -15.26
N TYR A 149 -40.31 -41.35 -16.31
CA TYR A 149 -38.94 -40.81 -16.18
C TYR A 149 -38.94 -39.38 -15.64
N ALA A 150 -39.87 -38.53 -16.11
CA ALA A 150 -40.01 -37.18 -15.61
C ALA A 150 -40.40 -37.15 -14.13
N ASP A 151 -41.35 -37.99 -13.72
CA ASP A 151 -41.84 -38.08 -12.34
C ASP A 151 -40.73 -38.54 -11.38
N ILE A 152 -39.95 -39.58 -11.75
CA ILE A 152 -38.82 -40.05 -10.94
C ILE A 152 -37.78 -38.93 -10.79
N ASN A 153 -37.39 -38.28 -11.89
CA ASN A 153 -36.41 -37.21 -11.83
C ASN A 153 -36.89 -36.04 -10.96
N SER A 154 -38.13 -35.59 -11.16
CA SER A 154 -38.74 -34.52 -10.36
C SER A 154 -38.78 -34.88 -8.88
N HIS A 155 -39.22 -36.09 -8.54
CA HIS A 155 -39.28 -36.55 -7.15
C HIS A 155 -37.91 -36.47 -6.47
N TYR A 156 -36.86 -36.99 -7.11
CA TYR A 156 -35.53 -36.96 -6.51
C TYR A 156 -34.90 -35.57 -6.52
N ASP A 157 -35.24 -34.70 -7.47
CA ASP A 157 -34.81 -33.30 -7.43
C ASP A 157 -35.40 -32.61 -6.20
N ASP A 158 -36.70 -32.81 -5.92
CA ASP A 158 -37.36 -32.29 -4.72
C ASP A 158 -36.77 -32.87 -3.43
N VAL A 159 -36.50 -34.18 -3.40
CA VAL A 159 -35.87 -34.84 -2.25
C VAL A 159 -34.47 -34.27 -2.00
N ILE A 160 -33.66 -34.08 -3.03
CA ILE A 160 -32.32 -33.49 -2.90
C ILE A 160 -32.45 -32.05 -2.39
N GLN A 161 -33.29 -31.23 -3.02
CA GLN A 161 -33.48 -29.82 -2.63
C GLN A 161 -33.97 -29.70 -1.17
N GLY A 162 -34.92 -30.53 -0.76
CA GLY A 162 -35.46 -30.55 0.60
C GLY A 162 -34.54 -31.19 1.65
N SER A 163 -33.54 -31.97 1.22
CA SER A 163 -32.67 -32.73 2.11
C SER A 163 -31.84 -31.85 3.05
N ARG A 164 -31.49 -32.42 4.22
CA ARG A 164 -30.53 -31.80 5.14
C ARG A 164 -29.14 -31.67 4.53
N PHE A 165 -28.79 -32.53 3.58
CA PHE A 165 -27.50 -32.50 2.88
C PHE A 165 -27.39 -31.30 1.94
N SER A 166 -28.44 -31.01 1.15
CA SER A 166 -28.49 -29.81 0.31
C SER A 166 -28.40 -28.52 1.14
N LYS A 167 -29.16 -28.45 2.24
CA LYS A 167 -29.07 -27.32 3.19
C LYS A 167 -27.67 -27.18 3.79
N MET A 168 -27.03 -28.29 4.15
CA MET A 168 -25.66 -28.28 4.66
C MET A 168 -24.66 -27.78 3.61
N LYS A 169 -24.82 -28.18 2.35
CA LYS A 169 -24.00 -27.72 1.23
C LYS A 169 -24.14 -26.22 1.02
N GLN A 170 -25.38 -25.72 0.93
CA GLN A 170 -25.67 -24.29 0.83
C GLN A 170 -25.05 -23.48 1.97
N GLN A 171 -25.11 -23.98 3.22
CA GLN A 171 -24.48 -23.30 4.36
C GLN A 171 -22.95 -23.24 4.25
N VAL A 172 -22.31 -24.29 3.72
CA VAL A 172 -20.87 -24.29 3.49
C VAL A 172 -20.51 -23.29 2.40
N ASP A 173 -21.26 -23.27 1.30
CA ASP A 173 -21.04 -22.37 0.17
C ASP A 173 -21.20 -20.90 0.59
N GLN A 174 -22.29 -20.55 1.27
CA GLN A 174 -22.50 -19.20 1.83
C GLN A 174 -21.39 -18.80 2.81
N SER A 175 -20.95 -19.74 3.65
CA SER A 175 -19.85 -19.49 4.58
C SER A 175 -18.52 -19.23 3.85
N MET A 176 -18.30 -19.87 2.70
CA MET A 176 -17.12 -19.66 1.86
C MET A 176 -17.19 -18.32 1.11
N GLU A 177 -18.34 -17.96 0.56
CA GLU A 177 -18.57 -16.67 -0.08
C GLU A 177 -18.33 -15.50 0.89
N HIS A 178 -18.91 -15.56 2.09
CA HIS A 178 -18.68 -14.54 3.11
C HIS A 178 -17.21 -14.45 3.53
N LYS A 179 -16.53 -15.59 3.62
CA LYS A 179 -15.10 -15.64 3.94
C LYS A 179 -14.28 -15.01 2.82
N GLN A 180 -14.60 -15.30 1.56
CA GLN A 180 -13.94 -14.74 0.39
C GLN A 180 -14.12 -13.22 0.34
N ALA A 181 -15.36 -12.72 0.46
CA ALA A 181 -15.66 -11.28 0.50
C ALA A 181 -14.90 -10.56 1.63
N ARG A 182 -14.80 -11.19 2.81
CA ARG A 182 -14.02 -10.64 3.93
C ARG A 182 -12.52 -10.62 3.62
N ILE A 183 -11.99 -11.64 2.96
CA ILE A 183 -10.57 -11.70 2.58
C ILE A 183 -10.28 -10.65 1.49
N GLU A 184 -11.12 -10.51 0.48
CA GLU A 184 -11.00 -9.48 -0.57
C GLU A 184 -11.00 -8.08 0.03
N LYS A 185 -11.97 -7.75 0.89
CA LYS A 185 -11.99 -6.47 1.60
C LYS A 185 -10.71 -6.22 2.39
N ASN A 186 -10.20 -7.22 3.10
CA ASN A 186 -8.97 -7.11 3.87
C ASN A 186 -7.73 -6.99 2.98
N ARG A 187 -7.73 -7.67 1.83
CA ARG A 187 -6.69 -7.59 0.79
C ARG A 187 -6.62 -6.17 0.26
N ASP A 188 -7.74 -5.59 -0.15
CA ASP A 188 -7.79 -4.24 -0.72
C ASP A 188 -7.25 -3.19 0.25
N VAL A 189 -7.65 -3.26 1.52
CA VAL A 189 -7.15 -2.35 2.56
C VAL A 189 -5.63 -2.50 2.75
N LYS A 190 -5.12 -3.75 2.80
CA LYS A 190 -3.69 -4.01 2.98
C LYS A 190 -2.86 -3.61 1.76
N VAL A 191 -3.31 -3.96 0.55
CA VAL A 191 -2.65 -3.62 -0.71
C VAL A 191 -2.66 -2.11 -0.90
N SER A 192 -3.78 -1.41 -0.64
CA SER A 192 -3.84 0.05 -0.68
C SER A 192 -2.82 0.69 0.28
N ARG A 193 -2.70 0.17 1.51
CA ARG A 193 -1.69 0.66 2.47
C ARG A 193 -0.26 0.43 1.98
N LEU A 194 0.04 -0.76 1.45
CA LEU A 194 1.36 -1.11 0.93
C LEU A 194 1.71 -0.30 -0.33
N ASN A 195 0.74 -0.03 -1.20
CA ASN A 195 0.90 0.84 -2.37
C ASN A 195 1.21 2.27 -1.96
N LYS A 196 0.56 2.82 -0.93
CA LYS A 196 0.91 4.13 -0.36
C LYS A 196 2.32 4.16 0.23
N GLU A 197 2.79 3.05 0.82
CA GLU A 197 4.19 2.96 1.27
C GLU A 197 5.15 2.94 0.08
N LEU A 198 4.80 2.23 -1.00
CA LEU A 198 5.59 2.17 -2.23
C LEU A 198 5.66 3.53 -2.94
N GLU A 199 4.56 4.27 -2.97
CA GLU A 199 4.50 5.65 -3.47
C GLU A 199 5.43 6.57 -2.66
N LYS A 200 5.40 6.49 -1.32
CA LYS A 200 6.34 7.24 -0.45
C LYS A 200 7.81 6.87 -0.69
N LEU A 201 8.08 5.59 -0.97
CA LEU A 201 9.43 5.15 -1.34
C LEU A 201 9.85 5.69 -2.71
N SER A 202 8.92 5.72 -3.68
CA SER A 202 9.13 6.32 -5.00
C SER A 202 9.41 7.82 -4.90
N ASP A 203 8.61 8.57 -4.12
CA ASP A 203 8.84 9.99 -3.83
C ASP A 203 10.18 10.22 -3.14
N GLY A 204 10.52 9.34 -2.18
CA GLY A 204 11.82 9.33 -1.53
C GLY A 204 12.97 9.10 -2.53
N ARG A 205 12.80 8.16 -3.47
CA ARG A 205 13.78 7.86 -4.52
C ARG A 205 13.93 9.05 -5.48
N HIS A 206 12.84 9.72 -5.82
CA HIS A 206 12.90 10.93 -6.66
C HIS A 206 13.61 12.08 -5.93
N LYS A 207 13.31 12.30 -4.65
CA LYS A 207 13.94 13.34 -3.82
C LYS A 207 15.42 13.09 -3.55
N TRP A 208 15.81 11.85 -3.27
CA TRP A 208 17.19 11.49 -2.92
C TRP A 208 17.99 10.94 -4.11
N GLY A 209 17.35 10.76 -5.26
CA GLY A 209 17.97 10.38 -6.53
C GLY A 209 18.83 11.50 -7.10
N GLU A 210 19.49 11.21 -8.23
CA GLU A 210 20.47 12.12 -8.82
C GLU A 210 19.92 13.53 -9.04
N ASP A 211 18.71 13.66 -9.56
CA ASP A 211 18.12 14.96 -9.88
C ASP A 211 17.68 15.73 -8.64
N GLY A 212 17.12 15.04 -7.64
CA GLY A 212 16.78 15.64 -6.35
C GLY A 212 18.01 16.08 -5.57
N VAL A 213 19.11 15.31 -5.63
CA VAL A 213 20.40 15.67 -5.05
C VAL A 213 21.05 16.84 -5.78
N LYS A 214 21.01 16.86 -7.12
CA LYS A 214 21.47 18.00 -7.93
C LYS A 214 20.70 19.28 -7.55
N LEU A 215 19.38 19.21 -7.41
CA LEU A 215 18.54 20.34 -7.01
C LEU A 215 18.86 20.81 -5.58
N MET A 216 19.00 19.88 -4.62
CA MET A 216 19.37 20.21 -3.23
C MET A 216 20.74 20.88 -3.15
N LYS A 217 21.69 20.41 -3.95
CA LYS A 217 23.00 21.03 -4.08
C LYS A 217 22.91 22.39 -4.73
N GLN A 218 22.18 22.54 -5.83
CA GLN A 218 22.02 23.81 -6.55
C GLN A 218 21.37 24.89 -5.67
N LYS A 219 20.39 24.54 -4.83
CA LYS A 219 19.75 25.45 -3.87
C LYS A 219 20.58 25.69 -2.60
N HIS A 220 21.67 24.96 -2.40
CA HIS A 220 22.48 25.07 -1.20
C HIS A 220 23.30 26.37 -1.24
N PRO A 221 23.40 27.14 -0.14
CA PRO A 221 24.17 28.40 -0.11
C PRO A 221 25.61 28.25 -0.60
N TYR A 222 26.24 27.12 -0.28
CA TYR A 222 27.60 26.78 -0.75
C TYR A 222 27.74 26.66 -2.28
N ALA A 223 26.69 26.31 -3.02
CA ALA A 223 26.76 26.23 -4.48
C ALA A 223 26.87 27.60 -5.14
N HIS A 224 26.20 28.61 -4.59
CA HIS A 224 26.29 30.00 -5.05
C HIS A 224 27.65 30.63 -4.74
N VAL A 225 28.34 30.15 -3.70
CA VAL A 225 29.71 30.60 -3.34
C VAL A 225 30.77 29.96 -4.26
N LYS A 226 30.49 28.79 -4.86
CA LYS A 226 31.46 28.07 -5.71
C LYS A 226 31.70 28.73 -7.08
N GLY A 227 30.77 29.55 -7.56
CA GLY A 227 30.95 30.42 -8.74
C GLY A 227 31.66 31.74 -8.44
N ILE A 228 31.83 32.07 -7.15
CA ILE A 228 32.42 33.33 -6.67
C ILE A 228 33.93 33.15 -6.40
N GLY A 229 34.58 32.28 -7.17
CA GLY A 229 36.05 32.21 -7.23
C GLY A 229 36.71 33.49 -7.78
N ARG A 230 35.92 34.48 -8.21
CA ARG A 230 36.37 35.82 -8.63
C ARG A 230 35.82 36.97 -7.78
N SER A 231 34.93 36.73 -6.81
CA SER A 231 34.29 37.82 -6.04
C SER A 231 34.32 37.61 -4.53
N ALA A 232 35.30 36.86 -4.01
CA ALA A 232 35.66 36.93 -2.60
C ALA A 232 36.05 38.37 -2.18
N ALA A 233 36.57 39.17 -3.13
CA ALA A 233 36.80 40.61 -2.94
C ALA A 233 35.51 41.45 -2.90
N ALA A 234 34.43 41.02 -3.58
CA ALA A 234 33.18 41.79 -3.64
C ALA A 234 32.29 41.59 -2.40
N ILE A 235 32.36 40.43 -1.75
CA ILE A 235 31.61 40.19 -0.50
C ILE A 235 32.33 40.83 0.70
N GLY A 236 33.66 40.97 0.66
CA GLY A 236 34.40 41.79 1.61
C GLY A 236 34.07 43.29 1.53
N ALA A 237 33.75 43.79 0.33
CA ALA A 237 33.32 45.18 0.14
C ALA A 237 31.80 45.39 0.36
N GLY A 238 30.96 44.39 0.08
CA GLY A 238 29.51 44.48 0.25
C GLY A 238 29.02 44.37 1.71
N ALA A 239 29.77 43.69 2.58
CA ALA A 239 29.48 43.63 4.01
C ALA A 239 29.75 44.97 4.73
N LEU A 240 30.58 45.85 4.16
CA LEU A 240 30.81 47.20 4.68
C LEU A 240 29.71 48.21 4.31
N ILE A 241 28.85 47.91 3.33
CA ILE A 241 27.75 48.82 2.94
C ILE A 241 26.37 48.30 3.41
N GLY A 242 26.19 46.99 3.60
CA GLY A 242 24.92 46.42 4.09
C GLY A 242 24.77 46.29 5.62
N GLY A 243 25.89 46.26 6.38
CA GLY A 243 25.85 46.02 7.83
C GLY A 243 25.70 47.26 8.72
N GLY A 244 25.97 48.46 8.18
CA GLY A 244 25.92 49.73 8.95
C GLY A 244 24.64 50.54 8.78
N ALA A 245 23.89 50.36 7.69
CA ALA A 245 22.70 51.17 7.42
C ALA A 245 21.48 50.75 8.26
N GLY A 246 21.40 49.49 8.71
CA GLY A 246 20.28 48.99 9.52
C GLY A 246 20.30 49.43 10.99
N MET A 247 21.47 49.80 11.53
CA MET A 247 21.59 50.25 12.93
C MET A 247 21.53 51.77 13.11
N ILE A 248 21.85 52.57 12.08
CA ILE A 248 21.72 54.03 12.17
C ILE A 248 20.29 54.49 11.83
N LEU A 249 19.58 53.82 10.91
CA LEU A 249 18.19 54.16 10.59
C LEU A 249 17.15 53.62 11.58
N GLY A 250 17.46 52.58 12.35
CA GLY A 250 16.59 52.12 13.45
C GLY A 250 16.69 52.96 14.73
N GLY A 251 17.84 53.64 14.94
CA GLY A 251 18.06 54.53 16.08
C GLY A 251 17.51 55.95 15.90
N LEU A 252 17.42 56.46 14.66
CA LEU A 252 16.88 57.80 14.40
C LEU A 252 15.33 57.85 14.32
N THR A 253 14.64 56.73 14.11
CA THR A 253 13.16 56.71 14.05
C THR A 253 12.48 56.53 15.40
N ASP A 254 13.18 56.01 16.42
CA ASP A 254 12.64 55.90 17.79
C ASP A 254 12.90 57.16 18.64
N GLU A 255 13.85 58.02 18.25
CA GLU A 255 14.11 59.30 18.93
C GLU A 255 13.24 60.47 18.42
N VAL A 256 12.61 60.34 17.25
CA VAL A 256 11.63 61.34 16.75
C VAL A 256 10.20 61.06 17.24
N ASN A 257 9.88 59.85 17.68
CA ASN A 257 8.53 59.48 18.14
C ASN A 257 8.29 59.65 19.66
N LYS A 258 9.26 60.19 20.41
CA LYS A 258 9.13 60.49 21.85
C LYS A 258 8.88 61.97 22.20
N HIS A 259 8.73 62.85 21.20
CA HIS A 259 8.40 64.27 21.41
C HIS A 259 7.11 64.76 20.72
N VAL A 260 6.16 63.88 20.36
CA VAL A 260 4.83 64.27 19.83
C VAL A 260 3.66 63.74 20.68
N LYS A 261 3.90 63.38 21.95
CA LYS A 261 2.82 63.24 22.95
C LYS A 261 3.24 63.83 24.29
N GLN A 262 3.20 65.16 24.37
CA GLN A 262 2.58 65.94 25.45
C GLN A 262 2.55 67.41 25.04
#